data_AF-A0A5P0YY08-F1
#
_entry.id   AF-A0A5P0YY08-F1
#
_cell.length_a   1.000
_cell.length_b   1.000
_cell.length_c   1.000
_cell.angle_alpha   90.00
_cell.angle_beta   90.00
_cell.angle_gamma   90.00
#
_symmetry.space_group_name_H-M   'P 1'
#
loop_
_entity.id
_entity.type
_entity.pdbx_description
1 polymer ?
#
loop_
_entity_poly.entity_id
_entity_poly.type
_entity_poly.pdbx_seq_one_letter_code
_entity_poly.pdbx_strand_id
1 'polypeptide(L)'
;MSTERPGSRPAQQRSPNRQLAALIAEAGFSNAGLARRVDQLGLEHGLDLRYDKTSVTRWLRGQQPRGTTPALIAEVFTRRLGRRLTAQDLGLDACAPVYAGLEFAASPAEAVDIVSGLWRKDTGSHGELRKIAFTSAGLVVPSRDWLIGRPDERVGRGEPVAPPAQARVPAQGRGPGPRPGRGEPPRALERGPGQRVTGGDVAALRSVGELFRSLDEAHGGGHARQALVRYLEHEAEPMLRGRYGEQTGRRLFGAVAELTRLAGWTAYDIAAHGLAQRYFVQALRLAQAAADRAFGSFVLVSMSRQAVHLGHGREAVQLARVAQQGVGAAAPPVVQALMHGAEARGQATLGEVRACTAALARAEQALETARPSEDVPYWARFFDEARLAADFAHSYLDLRQYRSAAQHAERSLRLGGNGRARGRLLCQVALARARLGLGEIEQACALGAEAAHAAAEMRSARAYEAVRGFEQQLEPYRDAPPARGYRDRVSALG
;
A
#
# COMPACT_ATOMS: atom_id res chain seq x y z
N MET A 1 57.70 25.67 -12.87
CA MET A 1 56.62 25.35 -11.92
C MET A 1 55.55 24.59 -12.67
N SER A 2 55.58 23.26 -12.55
CA SER A 2 54.74 22.33 -13.30
C SER A 2 53.36 22.22 -12.66
N THR A 3 52.33 22.19 -13.51
CA THR A 3 50.92 22.03 -13.16
C THR A 3 50.58 20.54 -13.04
N GLU A 4 50.29 20.06 -11.84
CA GLU A 4 49.78 18.71 -11.60
C GLU A 4 48.26 18.66 -11.81
N ARG A 5 47.81 17.70 -12.63
CA ARG A 5 46.40 17.34 -12.80
C ARG A 5 45.95 16.48 -11.61
N PRO A 6 44.74 16.66 -11.06
CA PRO A 6 44.24 15.82 -9.98
C PRO A 6 43.98 14.40 -10.48
N GLY A 7 44.57 13.43 -9.78
CA GLY A 7 44.58 12.01 -10.10
C GLY A 7 43.19 11.37 -10.21
N SER A 8 43.01 10.61 -11.27
CA SER A 8 41.93 9.65 -11.43
C SER A 8 41.98 8.60 -10.31
N ARG A 9 40.84 8.37 -9.63
CA ARG A 9 40.69 7.27 -8.69
C ARG A 9 41.03 5.94 -9.38
N PRO A 10 41.86 5.07 -8.81
CA PRO A 10 42.16 3.78 -9.41
C PRO A 10 40.87 2.96 -9.54
N ALA A 11 40.61 2.45 -10.74
CA ALA A 11 39.50 1.55 -11.00
C ALA A 11 39.70 0.29 -10.16
N GLN A 12 38.84 0.12 -9.14
CA GLN A 12 38.78 -1.07 -8.30
C GLN A 12 38.73 -2.31 -9.20
N GLN A 13 39.76 -3.16 -9.17
CA GLN A 13 39.82 -4.38 -9.97
C GLN A 13 38.62 -5.25 -9.62
N ARG A 14 37.66 -5.34 -10.54
CA ARG A 14 36.44 -6.14 -10.36
C ARG A 14 36.78 -7.60 -10.65
N SER A 15 36.67 -8.45 -9.64
CA SER A 15 36.82 -9.89 -9.80
C SER A 15 35.71 -10.45 -10.71
N PRO A 16 36.02 -11.33 -11.68
CA PRO A 16 35.01 -11.98 -12.51
C PRO A 16 33.99 -12.77 -11.68
N ASN A 17 32.71 -12.66 -12.01
CA ASN A 17 31.63 -13.36 -11.33
C ASN A 17 31.52 -14.81 -11.84
N ARG A 18 32.25 -15.72 -11.18
CA ARG A 18 32.30 -17.15 -11.51
C ARG A 18 30.99 -17.88 -11.22
N GLN A 19 30.22 -17.44 -10.22
CA GLN A 19 28.95 -18.05 -9.83
C GLN A 19 27.89 -17.85 -10.92
N LEU A 20 27.74 -16.60 -11.41
CA LEU A 20 26.87 -16.30 -12.53
C LEU A 20 27.28 -17.06 -13.81
N ALA A 21 28.59 -17.18 -14.07
CA ALA A 21 29.09 -17.93 -15.23
C ALA A 21 28.70 -19.40 -15.19
N ALA A 22 28.82 -20.05 -14.02
CA ALA A 22 28.45 -21.45 -13.82
C ALA A 22 26.94 -21.66 -14.03
N LEU A 23 26.11 -20.78 -13.47
CA LEU A 23 24.66 -20.88 -13.62
C LEU A 23 24.20 -20.62 -15.06
N ILE A 24 24.82 -19.69 -15.80
CA ILE A 24 24.55 -19.49 -17.23
C ILE A 24 24.78 -20.77 -18.02
N ALA A 25 25.89 -21.46 -17.74
CA ALA A 25 26.22 -22.73 -18.39
C ALA A 25 25.22 -23.84 -18.02
N GLU A 26 24.90 -24.00 -16.74
CA GLU A 26 23.93 -24.99 -16.23
C GLU A 26 22.53 -24.78 -16.84
N ALA A 27 22.07 -23.53 -16.92
CA ALA A 27 20.77 -23.17 -17.47
C ALA A 27 20.69 -23.26 -19.00
N GLY A 28 21.83 -23.37 -19.68
CA GLY A 28 21.94 -23.35 -21.14
C GLY A 28 21.58 -21.99 -21.75
N PHE A 29 21.86 -20.89 -21.05
CA PHE A 29 21.58 -19.55 -21.56
C PHE A 29 22.73 -18.99 -22.40
N SER A 30 22.41 -18.32 -23.50
CA SER A 30 23.33 -17.36 -24.12
C SER A 30 23.22 -16.01 -23.41
N ASN A 31 24.27 -15.17 -23.45
CA ASN A 31 24.23 -13.84 -22.85
C ASN A 31 23.05 -12.99 -23.37
N ALA A 32 22.80 -13.02 -24.68
CA ALA A 32 21.63 -12.36 -25.27
C ALA A 32 20.30 -13.01 -24.87
N GLY A 33 20.28 -14.32 -24.64
CA GLY A 33 19.12 -15.07 -24.19
C GLY A 33 18.76 -14.81 -22.72
N LEU A 34 19.76 -14.61 -21.86
CA LEU A 34 19.56 -14.18 -20.48
C LEU A 34 19.06 -12.74 -20.43
N ALA A 35 19.70 -11.81 -21.15
CA ALA A 35 19.28 -10.41 -21.19
C ALA A 35 17.81 -10.25 -21.59
N ARG A 36 17.39 -10.90 -22.70
CA ARG A 36 15.99 -10.88 -23.15
C ARG A 36 15.01 -11.42 -22.11
N ARG A 37 15.37 -12.47 -21.36
CA ARG A 37 14.52 -13.03 -20.30
C ARG A 37 14.44 -12.11 -19.09
N VAL A 38 15.53 -11.44 -18.74
CA VAL A 38 15.55 -10.44 -17.67
C VAL A 38 14.70 -9.23 -18.06
N ASP A 39 14.76 -8.77 -19.30
CA ASP A 39 13.91 -7.68 -19.80
C ASP A 39 12.44 -8.10 -19.89
N GLN A 40 12.16 -9.30 -20.40
CA GLN A 40 10.80 -9.86 -20.43
C GLN A 40 10.22 -9.97 -19.02
N LEU A 41 10.99 -10.50 -18.08
CA LEU A 41 10.58 -10.60 -16.69
C LEU A 41 10.44 -9.20 -16.07
N GLY A 42 11.35 -8.28 -16.36
CA GLY A 42 11.22 -6.87 -16.00
C GLY A 42 9.88 -6.29 -16.44
N LEU A 43 9.50 -6.52 -17.70
CA LEU A 43 8.22 -6.10 -18.27
C LEU A 43 7.03 -6.74 -17.55
N GLU A 44 7.09 -8.05 -17.24
CA GLU A 44 6.09 -8.75 -16.40
C GLU A 44 5.94 -8.09 -15.02
N HIS A 45 7.01 -7.51 -14.48
CA HIS A 45 7.01 -6.78 -13.22
C HIS A 45 6.81 -5.26 -13.36
N GLY A 46 6.51 -4.75 -14.56
CA GLY A 46 6.26 -3.32 -14.82
C GLY A 46 7.52 -2.44 -14.87
N LEU A 47 8.69 -3.03 -15.12
CA LEU A 47 9.97 -2.35 -15.24
C LEU A 47 10.36 -2.24 -16.72
N ASP A 48 10.60 -1.01 -17.21
CA ASP A 48 11.20 -0.79 -18.53
C ASP A 48 12.72 -1.01 -18.43
N LEU A 49 13.13 -2.25 -18.65
CA LEU A 49 14.53 -2.68 -18.69
C LEU A 49 14.96 -2.86 -20.15
N ARG A 50 16.23 -2.50 -20.43
CA ARG A 50 16.82 -2.60 -21.77
C ARG A 50 18.21 -3.18 -21.69
N TYR A 51 18.31 -4.40 -21.16
CA TYR A 51 19.57 -5.10 -21.05
C TYR A 51 19.90 -5.84 -22.35
N ASP A 52 21.18 -5.89 -22.68
CA ASP A 52 21.68 -6.60 -23.84
C ASP A 52 22.76 -7.61 -23.46
N LYS A 53 23.33 -8.28 -24.47
CA LYS A 53 24.47 -9.21 -24.25
C LYS A 53 25.65 -8.51 -23.57
N THR A 54 25.81 -7.21 -23.76
CA THR A 54 26.90 -6.39 -23.22
C THR A 54 26.69 -6.17 -21.72
N SER A 55 25.44 -5.94 -21.28
CA SER A 55 25.06 -5.88 -19.88
C SER A 55 25.45 -7.16 -19.14
N VAL A 56 25.08 -8.32 -19.69
CA VAL A 56 25.44 -9.63 -19.10
C VAL A 56 26.95 -9.84 -19.07
N THR A 57 27.66 -9.43 -20.13
CA THR A 57 29.13 -9.50 -20.17
C THR A 57 29.76 -8.62 -19.09
N ARG A 58 29.17 -7.45 -18.80
CA ARG A 58 29.62 -6.58 -17.70
C ARG A 58 29.36 -7.24 -16.34
N TRP A 59 28.22 -7.91 -16.15
CA TRP A 59 27.92 -8.65 -14.91
C TRP A 59 28.91 -9.79 -14.67
N LEU A 60 29.26 -10.53 -15.72
CA LEU A 60 30.29 -11.57 -15.67
C LEU A 60 31.68 -11.02 -15.33
N ARG A 61 31.97 -9.77 -15.71
CA ARG A 61 33.19 -9.04 -15.33
C ARG A 61 33.12 -8.39 -13.94
N GLY A 62 32.11 -8.75 -13.13
CA GLY A 62 31.96 -8.28 -11.76
C GLY A 62 31.28 -6.92 -11.61
N GLN A 63 30.65 -6.38 -12.66
CA GLN A 63 29.77 -5.22 -12.50
C GLN A 63 28.46 -5.63 -11.85
N GLN A 64 28.12 -5.02 -10.71
CA GLN A 64 26.85 -5.28 -10.06
C GLN A 64 25.68 -4.60 -10.82
N PRO A 65 24.62 -5.35 -11.20
CA PRO A 65 23.38 -4.76 -11.66
C PRO A 65 22.73 -3.96 -10.54
N ARG A 66 22.05 -2.86 -10.88
CA ARG A 66 21.45 -1.95 -9.89
C ARG A 66 19.98 -2.26 -9.66
N GLY A 67 19.47 -1.79 -8.52
CA GLY A 67 18.05 -1.87 -8.20
C GLY A 67 17.58 -3.30 -8.04
N THR A 68 16.50 -3.64 -8.72
CA THR A 68 15.78 -4.93 -8.60
C THR A 68 16.31 -5.99 -9.55
N THR A 69 17.18 -5.61 -10.49
CA THR A 69 17.75 -6.48 -11.51
C THR A 69 18.45 -7.73 -10.93
N PRO A 70 19.22 -7.67 -9.83
CA PRO A 70 19.80 -8.88 -9.24
C PRO A 70 18.76 -9.95 -8.88
N ALA A 71 17.61 -9.53 -8.34
CA ALA A 71 16.52 -10.43 -7.97
C ALA A 71 15.78 -10.98 -9.20
N LEU A 72 15.63 -10.18 -10.27
CA LEU A 72 15.06 -10.65 -11.55
C LEU A 72 15.96 -11.67 -12.22
N ILE A 73 17.28 -11.46 -12.22
CA ILE A 73 18.23 -12.42 -12.76
C ILE A 73 18.08 -13.74 -11.98
N ALA A 74 18.07 -13.71 -10.65
CA ALA A 74 17.88 -14.89 -9.82
C ALA A 74 16.55 -15.62 -10.09
N GLU A 75 15.46 -14.89 -10.32
CA GLU A 75 14.16 -15.44 -10.68
C GLU A 75 14.17 -16.11 -12.06
N VAL A 76 14.85 -15.54 -13.06
CA VAL A 76 15.03 -16.17 -14.38
C VAL A 76 15.72 -17.54 -14.25
N PHE A 77 16.74 -17.66 -13.40
CA PHE A 77 17.40 -18.93 -13.13
C PHE A 77 16.52 -19.88 -12.33
N THR A 78 15.79 -19.37 -11.33
CA THR A 78 14.85 -20.16 -10.52
C THR A 78 13.80 -20.85 -11.41
N ARG A 79 13.17 -20.09 -12.31
CA ARG A 79 12.19 -20.62 -13.26
C ARG A 79 12.79 -21.66 -14.22
N ARG A 80 14.05 -21.46 -14.62
CA ARG A 80 14.72 -22.33 -15.59
C ARG A 80 15.22 -23.63 -14.98
N LEU A 81 15.76 -23.59 -13.76
CA LEU A 81 16.41 -24.72 -13.10
C LEU A 81 15.50 -25.46 -12.13
N GLY A 82 14.30 -24.91 -11.82
CA GLY A 82 13.32 -25.57 -10.96
C GLY A 82 13.72 -25.61 -9.47
N ARG A 83 14.73 -24.83 -9.07
CA ARG A 83 15.17 -24.67 -7.67
C ARG A 83 15.28 -23.19 -7.32
N ARG A 84 14.95 -22.85 -6.07
CA ARG A 84 14.99 -21.46 -5.58
C ARG A 84 16.44 -20.96 -5.54
N LEU A 85 16.72 -19.89 -6.27
CA LEU A 85 18.01 -19.20 -6.27
C LEU A 85 17.81 -17.73 -5.89
N THR A 86 18.75 -17.19 -5.13
CA THR A 86 18.81 -15.80 -4.66
C THR A 86 19.89 -15.03 -5.41
N ALA A 87 19.86 -13.69 -5.38
CA ALA A 87 20.92 -12.87 -5.98
C ALA A 87 22.32 -13.22 -5.44
N GLN A 88 22.41 -13.62 -4.17
CA GLN A 88 23.66 -14.05 -3.54
C GLN A 88 24.19 -15.36 -4.13
N ASP A 89 23.31 -16.31 -4.48
CA ASP A 89 23.71 -17.58 -5.13
C ASP A 89 24.31 -17.34 -6.53
N LEU A 90 24.02 -16.18 -7.13
CA LEU A 90 24.56 -15.74 -8.41
C LEU A 90 25.81 -14.85 -8.26
N GLY A 91 26.30 -14.61 -7.05
CA GLY A 91 27.41 -13.69 -6.78
C GLY A 91 27.06 -12.22 -7.03
N LEU A 92 25.77 -11.88 -6.97
CA LEU A 92 25.26 -10.53 -7.13
C LEU A 92 24.92 -9.91 -5.77
N ASP A 93 24.97 -8.57 -5.69
CA ASP A 93 24.61 -7.85 -4.48
C ASP A 93 23.18 -8.20 -4.06
N ALA A 94 23.02 -8.53 -2.78
CA ALA A 94 21.74 -8.91 -2.22
C ALA A 94 20.74 -7.75 -2.31
N CYS A 95 19.72 -7.92 -3.16
CA CYS A 95 18.46 -7.20 -3.04
C CYS A 95 17.44 -8.15 -2.40
N ALA A 96 16.50 -7.65 -1.59
CA ALA A 96 15.40 -8.47 -1.12
C ALA A 96 14.72 -9.14 -2.34
N PRO A 97 14.42 -10.46 -2.29
CA PRO A 97 13.73 -11.11 -3.40
C PRO A 97 12.49 -10.31 -3.80
N VAL A 98 12.18 -10.23 -5.12
CA VAL A 98 11.02 -9.48 -5.63
C VAL A 98 9.73 -9.83 -4.88
N TYR A 99 9.62 -11.11 -4.46
CA TYR A 99 8.48 -11.66 -3.74
C TYR A 99 8.61 -11.72 -2.21
N ALA A 100 9.76 -11.38 -1.61
CA ALA A 100 9.89 -11.44 -0.15
C ALA A 100 8.95 -10.43 0.51
N GLY A 101 8.08 -10.88 1.42
CA GLY A 101 7.00 -10.11 2.03
C GLY A 101 5.72 -10.04 1.18
N LEU A 102 5.70 -10.66 0.01
CA LEU A 102 4.50 -10.85 -0.82
C LEU A 102 3.93 -12.26 -0.69
N GLU A 103 4.55 -13.13 0.14
CA GLU A 103 3.99 -14.43 0.46
C GLU A 103 2.67 -14.27 1.23
N PHE A 104 1.65 -15.03 0.82
CA PHE A 104 0.41 -15.17 1.56
C PHE A 104 0.54 -16.36 2.50
N ALA A 105 0.82 -16.10 3.78
CA ALA A 105 1.19 -17.13 4.76
C ALA A 105 0.13 -18.25 4.88
N ALA A 106 0.58 -19.49 5.08
CA ALA A 106 -0.33 -20.61 5.29
C ALA A 106 -0.97 -20.60 6.68
N SER A 107 -0.31 -20.01 7.68
CA SER A 107 -0.78 -19.97 9.07
C SER A 107 -0.70 -18.57 9.70
N PRO A 108 -1.46 -18.29 10.79
CA PRO A 108 -1.36 -17.02 11.51
C PRO A 108 0.02 -16.80 12.12
N ALA A 109 0.69 -17.87 12.59
CA ALA A 109 2.03 -17.76 13.17
C ALA A 109 3.06 -17.31 12.12
N GLU A 110 3.03 -17.92 10.94
CA GLU A 110 3.88 -17.52 9.81
C GLU A 110 3.57 -16.09 9.36
N ALA A 111 2.29 -15.68 9.33
CA ALA A 111 1.91 -14.30 9.03
C ALA A 111 2.55 -13.29 10.01
N VAL A 112 2.56 -13.63 11.32
CA VAL A 112 3.21 -12.81 12.35
C VAL A 112 4.72 -12.73 12.10
N ASP A 113 5.38 -13.83 11.75
CA ASP A 113 6.82 -13.83 11.50
C ASP A 113 7.21 -13.01 10.26
N ILE A 114 6.43 -13.11 9.17
CA ILE A 114 6.65 -12.32 7.95
C ILE A 114 6.45 -10.83 8.25
N VAL A 115 5.33 -10.45 8.87
CA VAL A 115 5.00 -9.03 9.09
C VAL A 115 5.94 -8.37 10.10
N SER A 116 6.32 -9.08 11.17
CA SER A 116 7.35 -8.62 12.11
C SER A 116 8.71 -8.44 11.45
N GLY A 117 9.07 -9.36 10.54
CA GLY A 117 10.28 -9.22 9.73
C GLY A 117 10.25 -8.00 8.82
N LEU A 118 9.07 -7.61 8.32
CA LEU A 118 8.87 -6.41 7.51
C LEU A 118 9.04 -5.14 8.34
N TRP A 119 8.43 -5.08 9.53
CA TRP A 119 8.55 -3.92 10.44
C TRP A 119 10.00 -3.63 10.83
N ARG A 120 10.75 -4.66 11.27
CA ARG A 120 12.19 -4.51 11.61
C ARG A 120 13.06 -4.01 10.47
N LYS A 121 12.70 -4.34 9.23
CA LYS A 121 13.48 -3.99 8.03
C LYS A 121 13.10 -2.63 7.45
N ASP A 122 12.05 -2.00 7.97
CA ASP A 122 11.54 -0.71 7.51
C ASP A 122 12.22 0.47 8.24
N THR A 123 13.55 0.50 8.15
CA THR A 123 14.43 1.47 8.81
C THR A 123 15.09 2.46 7.84
N GLY A 124 14.86 2.30 6.53
CA GLY A 124 15.49 3.09 5.47
C GLY A 124 14.93 4.50 5.28
N SER A 125 15.71 5.35 4.62
CA SER A 125 15.28 6.66 4.14
C SER A 125 14.17 6.54 3.08
N HIS A 126 13.37 7.59 2.86
CA HIS A 126 12.32 7.57 1.82
C HIS A 126 12.88 7.18 0.44
N GLY A 127 14.08 7.67 0.08
CA GLY A 127 14.72 7.35 -1.19
C GLY A 127 15.15 5.89 -1.31
N GLU A 128 15.47 5.21 -0.22
CA GLU A 128 15.79 3.78 -0.21
C GLU A 128 14.53 2.92 -0.29
N LEU A 129 13.49 3.27 0.47
CA LEU A 129 12.23 2.54 0.46
C LEU A 129 11.54 2.59 -0.91
N ARG A 130 11.70 3.70 -1.66
CA ARG A 130 11.25 3.82 -3.06
C ARG A 130 11.93 2.84 -4.02
N LYS A 131 13.09 2.28 -3.68
CA LYS A 131 13.81 1.31 -4.51
C LYS A 131 13.23 -0.10 -4.39
N ILE A 132 12.38 -0.35 -3.39
CA ILE A 132 11.72 -1.66 -3.22
C ILE A 132 10.79 -1.89 -4.41
N ALA A 133 11.00 -3.00 -5.11
CA ALA A 133 10.25 -3.34 -6.32
C ALA A 133 8.75 -3.51 -6.04
N PHE A 134 7.94 -2.83 -6.84
CA PHE A 134 6.54 -3.20 -7.05
C PHE A 134 6.44 -4.27 -8.15
N THR A 135 5.42 -5.12 -8.09
CA THR A 135 5.11 -6.06 -9.17
C THR A 135 3.60 -6.26 -9.33
N SER A 136 3.07 -6.14 -10.55
CA SER A 136 1.66 -6.44 -10.84
C SER A 136 1.26 -7.88 -10.47
N ALA A 137 2.13 -8.86 -10.74
CA ALA A 137 1.91 -10.27 -10.37
C ALA A 137 1.70 -10.47 -8.85
N GLY A 138 2.36 -9.65 -8.01
CA GLY A 138 2.19 -9.67 -6.56
C GLY A 138 0.82 -9.20 -6.05
N LEU A 139 -0.06 -8.70 -6.93
CA LEU A 139 -1.43 -8.34 -6.59
C LEU A 139 -2.42 -9.51 -6.78
N VAL A 140 -2.13 -10.42 -7.71
CA VAL A 140 -3.10 -11.43 -8.18
C VAL A 140 -3.17 -12.63 -7.24
N VAL A 141 -2.03 -13.21 -6.87
CA VAL A 141 -2.00 -14.45 -6.08
C VAL A 141 -2.57 -14.23 -4.67
N PRO A 142 -2.14 -13.22 -3.89
CA PRO A 142 -2.68 -13.00 -2.56
C PRO A 142 -4.18 -12.69 -2.53
N SER A 143 -4.68 -11.95 -3.53
CA SER A 143 -6.12 -11.62 -3.59
C SER A 143 -6.97 -12.84 -3.92
N ARG A 144 -6.51 -13.71 -4.82
CA ARG A 144 -7.15 -15.00 -5.10
C ARG A 144 -7.12 -15.91 -3.87
N ASP A 145 -5.95 -16.08 -3.26
CA ASP A 145 -5.75 -16.99 -2.13
C ASP A 145 -6.58 -16.57 -0.91
N TRP A 146 -6.70 -15.26 -0.67
CA TRP A 146 -7.62 -14.72 0.32
C TRP A 146 -9.10 -15.00 -0.02
N LEU A 147 -9.51 -14.81 -1.28
CA LEU A 147 -10.90 -15.02 -1.70
C LEU A 147 -11.34 -16.47 -1.48
N ILE A 148 -10.54 -17.43 -1.96
CA ILE A 148 -10.85 -18.87 -1.86
C ILE A 148 -10.51 -19.46 -0.48
N GLY A 149 -9.56 -18.83 0.24
CA GLY A 149 -9.11 -19.27 1.55
C GLY A 149 -10.21 -19.13 2.60
N ARG A 150 -10.27 -20.09 3.52
CA ARG A 150 -11.19 -20.00 4.67
C ARG A 150 -10.54 -19.17 5.79
N PRO A 151 -11.33 -18.50 6.65
CA PRO A 151 -10.80 -17.98 7.90
C PRO A 151 -10.05 -19.08 8.65
N ASP A 152 -8.93 -18.72 9.28
CA ASP A 152 -8.17 -19.68 10.09
C ASP A 152 -9.08 -20.29 11.17
N GLU A 153 -8.94 -21.58 11.47
CA GLU A 153 -9.79 -22.24 12.46
C GLU A 153 -9.57 -21.69 13.88
N ARG A 154 -8.33 -21.33 14.19
CA ARG A 154 -7.93 -20.82 15.51
C ARG A 154 -6.81 -19.80 15.39
N VAL A 155 -6.91 -18.72 16.17
CA VAL A 155 -5.82 -17.75 16.34
C VAL A 155 -5.40 -17.59 17.80
N GLY A 156 -6.21 -18.04 18.77
CA GLY A 156 -5.90 -17.96 20.19
C GLY A 156 -4.60 -18.68 20.57
N ARG A 157 -3.83 -18.08 21.49
CA ARG A 157 -2.50 -18.55 21.91
C ARG A 157 -2.38 -18.62 23.42
N GLY A 158 -1.90 -19.74 23.96
CA GLY A 158 -1.49 -19.85 25.37
C GLY A 158 -2.61 -19.90 26.43
N GLU A 159 -3.90 -19.83 26.04
CA GLU A 159 -5.04 -20.17 26.91
C GLU A 159 -5.66 -21.49 26.40
N PRO A 160 -5.85 -22.52 27.26
CA PRO A 160 -6.55 -23.74 26.89
C PRO A 160 -8.02 -23.42 26.56
N VAL A 161 -8.60 -24.19 25.63
CA VAL A 161 -10.02 -24.09 25.29
C VAL A 161 -10.82 -24.42 26.55
N ALA A 162 -11.58 -23.44 27.07
CA ALA A 162 -12.55 -23.74 28.11
C ALA A 162 -13.58 -24.72 27.50
N PRO A 163 -13.85 -25.88 28.12
CA PRO A 163 -14.93 -26.75 27.67
C PRO A 163 -16.25 -25.97 27.67
N PRO A 164 -17.23 -26.31 26.81
CA PRO A 164 -18.52 -25.63 26.80
C PRO A 164 -19.09 -25.63 28.21
N ALA A 165 -19.48 -24.44 28.68
CA ALA A 165 -19.97 -24.24 30.03
C ALA A 165 -21.21 -25.13 30.27
N GLN A 166 -21.01 -26.27 30.92
CA GLN A 166 -22.13 -26.97 31.57
C GLN A 166 -22.65 -26.02 32.64
N ALA A 167 -23.95 -25.72 32.57
CA ALA A 167 -24.64 -24.86 33.51
C ALA A 167 -24.40 -25.33 34.94
N ARG A 168 -23.44 -24.72 35.64
CA ARG A 168 -23.24 -24.94 37.07
C ARG A 168 -24.24 -24.09 37.82
N VAL A 169 -25.22 -24.77 38.42
CA VAL A 169 -26.15 -24.22 39.40
C VAL A 169 -25.34 -23.56 40.54
N PRO A 170 -25.68 -22.36 41.01
CA PRO A 170 -24.92 -21.71 42.08
C PRO A 170 -25.19 -22.42 43.41
N ALA A 171 -24.18 -23.05 43.99
CA ALA A 171 -24.22 -23.51 45.37
C ALA A 171 -23.99 -22.31 46.30
N GLN A 172 -24.98 -21.99 47.13
CA GLN A 172 -24.84 -21.03 48.23
C GLN A 172 -23.97 -21.63 49.33
N GLY A 173 -22.78 -21.06 49.56
CA GLY A 173 -21.88 -21.44 50.64
C GLY A 173 -21.31 -20.21 51.34
N ARG A 174 -21.53 -20.09 52.65
CA ARG A 174 -21.09 -19.01 53.54
C ARG A 174 -19.59 -19.13 53.92
N GLY A 175 -18.87 -18.00 53.82
CA GLY A 175 -17.70 -17.59 54.63
C GLY A 175 -16.29 -18.00 54.13
N PRO A 176 -15.18 -17.41 54.65
CA PRO A 176 -14.97 -16.22 55.49
C PRO A 176 -14.04 -15.14 54.85
N GLY A 177 -13.85 -14.01 55.53
CA GLY A 177 -13.35 -12.72 54.99
C GLY A 177 -11.87 -12.61 54.52
N PRO A 178 -11.51 -11.48 53.88
CA PRO A 178 -10.25 -11.32 53.17
C PRO A 178 -9.09 -10.95 54.12
N ARG A 179 -7.98 -11.67 54.02
CA ARG A 179 -6.68 -11.27 54.55
C ARG A 179 -5.99 -10.34 53.54
N PRO A 180 -5.38 -9.21 53.94
CA PRO A 180 -4.63 -8.36 53.02
C PRO A 180 -3.30 -9.04 52.66
N GLY A 181 -3.24 -9.63 51.47
CA GLY A 181 -1.99 -10.04 50.84
C GLY A 181 -1.17 -8.81 50.47
N ARG A 182 0.09 -8.77 50.91
CA ARG A 182 1.07 -7.73 50.56
C ARG A 182 1.16 -7.62 49.03
N GLY A 183 0.70 -6.50 48.49
CA GLY A 183 0.84 -6.20 47.07
C GLY A 183 2.31 -6.04 46.72
N GLU A 184 2.82 -6.89 45.83
CA GLU A 184 4.04 -6.59 45.10
C GLU A 184 3.83 -5.28 44.32
N PRO A 185 4.85 -4.40 44.23
CA PRO A 185 4.76 -3.20 43.41
C PRO A 185 4.51 -3.57 41.94
N PRO A 186 3.85 -2.71 41.14
CA PRO A 186 3.51 -3.01 39.76
C PRO A 186 4.78 -3.36 38.96
N ARG A 187 4.87 -4.64 38.56
CA ARG A 187 5.98 -5.18 37.78
C ARG A 187 5.94 -4.61 36.35
N ALA A 188 7.02 -3.93 35.99
CA ALA A 188 7.48 -3.50 34.65
C ALA A 188 6.42 -2.86 33.72
N LEU A 189 6.59 -1.55 33.47
CA LEU A 189 5.83 -0.77 32.46
C LEU A 189 6.11 -1.22 31.01
N GLU A 190 7.11 -2.08 30.78
CA GLU A 190 7.48 -2.60 29.46
C GLU A 190 6.90 -4.00 29.23
N ARG A 191 6.24 -4.19 28.08
CA ARG A 191 5.63 -5.47 27.70
C ARG A 191 6.67 -6.44 27.14
N GLY A 192 6.95 -7.50 27.89
CA GLY A 192 7.77 -8.63 27.43
C GLY A 192 6.98 -9.67 26.61
N PRO A 193 7.65 -10.52 25.82
CA PRO A 193 7.02 -11.64 25.11
C PRO A 193 6.25 -12.57 26.06
N GLY A 194 5.08 -13.06 25.63
CA GLY A 194 4.30 -14.04 26.40
C GLY A 194 3.42 -13.49 27.52
N GLN A 195 3.30 -12.16 27.66
CA GLN A 195 2.32 -11.51 28.54
C GLN A 195 0.88 -11.71 28.03
N ARG A 196 -0.09 -11.62 28.95
CA ARG A 196 -1.53 -11.76 28.62
C ARG A 196 -2.05 -10.50 27.93
N VAL A 197 -2.72 -10.65 26.80
CA VAL A 197 -3.35 -9.54 26.07
C VAL A 197 -4.80 -9.39 26.51
N THR A 198 -5.17 -8.16 26.84
CA THR A 198 -6.50 -7.79 27.34
C THR A 198 -7.33 -7.07 26.27
N GLY A 199 -8.63 -6.93 26.52
CA GLY A 199 -9.49 -6.10 25.68
C GLY A 199 -9.10 -4.62 25.66
N GLY A 200 -8.51 -4.11 26.74
CA GLY A 200 -8.01 -2.73 26.83
C GLY A 200 -6.81 -2.49 25.90
N ASP A 201 -5.95 -3.50 25.76
CA ASP A 201 -4.78 -3.44 24.86
C ASP A 201 -5.22 -3.30 23.41
N VAL A 202 -6.21 -4.09 23.01
CA VAL A 202 -6.78 -4.02 21.66
C VAL A 202 -7.51 -2.69 21.43
N ALA A 203 -8.16 -2.15 22.46
CA ALA A 203 -8.77 -0.83 22.38
C ALA A 203 -7.71 0.27 22.19
N ALA A 204 -6.58 0.20 22.90
CA ALA A 204 -5.47 1.12 22.73
C ALA A 204 -4.88 1.10 21.32
N LEU A 205 -4.67 -0.10 20.73
CA LEU A 205 -4.21 -0.23 19.34
C LEU A 205 -5.13 0.50 18.35
N ARG A 206 -6.46 0.41 18.56
CA ARG A 206 -7.45 1.08 17.70
C ARG A 206 -7.42 2.60 17.86
N SER A 207 -7.36 3.11 19.09
CA SER A 207 -7.24 4.55 19.35
C SER A 207 -5.96 5.15 18.74
N VAL A 208 -4.85 4.42 18.82
CA VAL A 208 -3.60 4.83 18.15
C VAL A 208 -3.73 4.79 16.63
N GLY A 209 -4.46 3.82 16.07
CA GLY A 209 -4.80 3.79 14.65
C GLY A 209 -5.59 5.00 14.19
N GLU A 210 -6.59 5.41 14.96
CA GLU A 210 -7.37 6.63 14.68
C GLU A 210 -6.49 7.89 14.69
N LEU A 211 -5.57 8.00 15.66
CA LEU A 211 -4.61 9.10 15.74
C LEU A 211 -3.72 9.17 14.49
N PHE A 212 -3.08 8.06 14.12
CA PHE A 212 -2.21 8.02 12.94
C PHE A 212 -2.95 8.29 11.64
N ARG A 213 -4.19 7.79 11.51
CA ARG A 213 -5.03 8.06 10.34
C ARG A 213 -5.36 9.55 10.22
N SER A 214 -5.69 10.20 11.34
CA SER A 214 -6.01 11.63 11.37
C SER A 214 -4.80 12.48 10.95
N LEU A 215 -3.60 12.11 11.43
CA LEU A 215 -2.35 12.74 11.03
C LEU A 215 -2.03 12.54 9.54
N ASP A 216 -2.22 11.32 9.00
CA ASP A 216 -2.04 11.02 7.57
C ASP A 216 -3.01 11.79 6.66
N GLU A 217 -4.27 11.94 7.08
CA GLU A 217 -5.28 12.69 6.32
C GLU A 217 -4.96 14.19 6.26
N ALA A 218 -4.46 14.77 7.36
CA ALA A 218 -4.14 16.18 7.48
C ALA A 218 -2.78 16.56 6.87
N HIS A 219 -1.72 15.77 7.11
CA HIS A 219 -0.33 16.16 6.81
C HIS A 219 0.38 15.26 5.79
N GLY A 220 -0.31 14.23 5.28
CA GLY A 220 0.25 13.26 4.35
C GLY A 220 1.01 12.12 5.03
N GLY A 221 1.21 11.04 4.28
CA GLY A 221 1.69 9.78 4.84
C GLY A 221 3.15 9.80 5.26
N GLY A 222 3.95 10.74 4.77
CA GLY A 222 5.36 10.87 5.17
C GLY A 222 5.58 11.42 6.57
N HIS A 223 4.55 11.98 7.23
CA HIS A 223 4.73 12.63 8.53
C HIS A 223 4.86 11.62 9.68
N ALA A 224 3.93 10.66 9.79
CA ALA A 224 3.83 9.77 10.95
C ALA A 224 4.22 8.30 10.69
N ARG A 225 4.66 7.98 9.45
CA ARG A 225 4.96 6.60 9.02
C ARG A 225 5.94 5.86 9.92
N GLN A 226 7.09 6.47 10.22
CA GLN A 226 8.13 5.82 11.03
C GLN A 226 7.65 5.55 12.46
N ALA A 227 6.89 6.48 13.05
CA ALA A 227 6.29 6.29 14.38
C ALA A 227 5.26 5.15 14.37
N LEU A 228 4.43 5.06 13.34
CA LEU A 228 3.48 3.95 13.16
C LEU A 228 4.18 2.60 13.06
N VAL A 229 5.24 2.48 12.26
CA VAL A 229 5.99 1.22 12.11
C VAL A 229 6.71 0.84 13.39
N ARG A 230 7.31 1.80 14.11
CA ARG A 230 7.90 1.54 15.42
C ARG A 230 6.86 1.07 16.43
N TYR A 231 5.65 1.64 16.42
CA TYR A 231 4.56 1.19 17.27
C TYR A 231 4.12 -0.24 16.93
N LEU A 232 4.03 -0.59 15.64
CA LEU A 232 3.78 -1.97 15.20
C LEU A 232 4.86 -2.95 15.70
N GLU A 233 6.13 -2.57 15.59
CA GLU A 233 7.28 -3.38 16.03
C GLU A 233 7.35 -3.55 17.56
N HIS A 234 7.12 -2.47 18.32
CA HIS A 234 7.37 -2.48 19.77
C HIS A 234 6.13 -2.78 20.61
N GLU A 235 4.92 -2.56 20.09
CA GLU A 235 3.67 -2.81 20.82
C GLU A 235 2.87 -3.97 20.19
N ALA A 236 2.61 -3.92 18.89
CA ALA A 236 1.76 -4.92 18.25
C ALA A 236 2.43 -6.30 18.15
N GLU A 237 3.71 -6.37 17.78
CA GLU A 237 4.46 -7.64 17.69
C GLU A 237 4.51 -8.40 19.03
N PRO A 238 4.89 -7.79 20.17
CA PRO A 238 4.82 -8.47 21.46
C PRO A 238 3.42 -8.96 21.83
N MET A 239 2.36 -8.19 21.49
CA MET A 239 0.97 -8.61 21.72
C MET A 239 0.59 -9.83 20.86
N LEU A 240 0.94 -9.84 19.56
CA LEU A 240 0.71 -11.00 18.69
C LEU A 240 1.44 -12.25 19.19
N ARG A 241 2.62 -12.06 19.80
CA ARG A 241 3.39 -13.10 20.51
C ARG A 241 3.06 -13.21 22.00
N GLY A 242 1.91 -12.69 22.44
CA GLY A 242 1.40 -12.81 23.80
C GLY A 242 0.58 -14.09 24.02
N ARG A 243 -0.21 -14.08 25.10
CA ARG A 243 -1.25 -15.08 25.42
C ARG A 243 -2.63 -14.44 25.36
N TYR A 244 -3.57 -15.08 24.68
CA TYR A 244 -4.94 -14.60 24.50
C TYR A 244 -5.87 -15.73 24.03
N GLY A 245 -7.12 -15.70 24.48
CA GLY A 245 -8.19 -16.53 23.96
C GLY A 245 -8.62 -16.15 22.55
N GLU A 246 -9.49 -16.97 21.96
CA GLU A 246 -9.88 -16.88 20.55
C GLU A 246 -10.53 -15.54 20.18
N GLN A 247 -11.52 -15.08 20.96
CA GLN A 247 -12.22 -13.82 20.69
C GLN A 247 -11.29 -12.60 20.75
N THR A 248 -10.40 -12.56 21.75
CA THR A 248 -9.39 -11.49 21.89
C THR A 248 -8.39 -11.56 20.75
N GLY A 249 -7.96 -12.77 20.37
CA GLY A 249 -7.07 -12.99 19.23
C GLY A 249 -7.64 -12.42 17.93
N ARG A 250 -8.89 -12.73 17.58
CA ARG A 250 -9.52 -12.19 16.35
C ARG A 250 -9.55 -10.66 16.36
N ARG A 251 -9.92 -10.05 17.48
CA ARG A 251 -9.94 -8.59 17.64
C ARG A 251 -8.55 -7.97 17.54
N LEU A 252 -7.54 -8.63 18.10
CA LEU A 252 -6.13 -8.22 18.03
C LEU A 252 -5.63 -8.28 16.57
N PHE A 253 -5.80 -9.41 15.89
CA PHE A 253 -5.43 -9.55 14.48
C PHE A 253 -6.12 -8.50 13.60
N GLY A 254 -7.40 -8.18 13.87
CA GLY A 254 -8.12 -7.12 13.15
C GLY A 254 -7.51 -5.73 13.38
N ALA A 255 -7.20 -5.38 14.63
CA ALA A 255 -6.55 -4.09 14.94
C ALA A 255 -5.15 -3.98 14.32
N VAL A 256 -4.37 -5.05 14.34
CA VAL A 256 -3.04 -5.09 13.70
C VAL A 256 -3.15 -5.05 12.17
N ALA A 257 -4.12 -5.74 11.58
CA ALA A 257 -4.38 -5.66 10.14
C ALA A 257 -4.68 -4.21 9.70
N GLU A 258 -5.43 -3.46 10.52
CA GLU A 258 -5.70 -2.06 10.28
C GLU A 258 -4.44 -1.19 10.28
N LEU A 259 -3.64 -1.28 11.35
CA LEU A 259 -2.40 -0.53 11.46
C LEU A 259 -1.40 -0.91 10.35
N THR A 260 -1.35 -2.20 9.99
CA THR A 260 -0.51 -2.70 8.88
C THR A 260 -0.97 -2.14 7.54
N ARG A 261 -2.28 -2.08 7.29
CA ARG A 261 -2.83 -1.44 6.08
C ARG A 261 -2.53 0.06 6.07
N LEU A 262 -2.59 0.73 7.22
CA LEU A 262 -2.22 2.14 7.34
C LEU A 262 -0.73 2.37 7.08
N ALA A 263 0.16 1.46 7.52
CA ALA A 263 1.58 1.48 7.15
C ALA A 263 1.76 1.32 5.63
N GLY A 264 0.97 0.45 4.99
CA GLY A 264 0.92 0.33 3.54
C GLY A 264 0.44 1.61 2.85
N TRP A 265 -0.60 2.26 3.38
CA TRP A 265 -1.16 3.49 2.83
C TRP A 265 -0.18 4.67 2.91
N THR A 266 0.50 4.82 4.04
CA THR A 266 1.54 5.85 4.24
C THR A 266 2.76 5.58 3.37
N ALA A 267 3.17 4.31 3.19
CA ALA A 267 4.20 3.93 2.22
C ALA A 267 3.80 4.24 0.77
N TYR A 268 2.54 4.00 0.41
CA TYR A 268 1.99 4.37 -0.89
C TYR A 268 2.03 5.89 -1.08
N ASP A 269 1.72 6.65 -0.03
CA ASP A 269 1.70 8.12 -0.08
C ASP A 269 3.06 8.76 -0.30
N ILE A 270 4.14 8.10 0.13
CA ILE A 270 5.52 8.52 -0.13
C ILE A 270 6.12 7.91 -1.41
N ALA A 271 5.30 7.26 -2.25
CA ALA A 271 5.70 6.56 -3.47
C ALA A 271 6.62 5.33 -3.26
N ALA A 272 6.64 4.75 -2.05
CA ALA A 272 7.32 3.49 -1.77
C ALA A 272 6.42 2.29 -2.16
N HIS A 273 6.08 2.18 -3.44
CA HIS A 273 5.03 1.28 -3.92
C HIS A 273 5.28 -0.21 -3.63
N GLY A 274 6.52 -0.69 -3.77
CA GLY A 274 6.85 -2.08 -3.45
C GLY A 274 6.73 -2.41 -1.96
N LEU A 275 7.03 -1.45 -1.08
CA LEU A 275 6.82 -1.60 0.36
C LEU A 275 5.33 -1.59 0.71
N ALA A 276 4.59 -0.63 0.15
CA ALA A 276 3.14 -0.53 0.32
C ALA A 276 2.43 -1.82 -0.08
N GLN A 277 2.83 -2.42 -1.21
CA GLN A 277 2.29 -3.68 -1.68
C GLN A 277 2.48 -4.81 -0.66
N ARG A 278 3.68 -4.94 -0.08
CA ARG A 278 3.98 -5.94 0.96
C ARG A 278 3.11 -5.73 2.19
N TYR A 279 2.99 -4.49 2.66
CA TYR A 279 2.10 -4.17 3.79
C TYR A 279 0.65 -4.51 3.50
N PHE A 280 0.13 -4.23 2.30
CA PHE A 280 -1.24 -4.60 1.95
C PHE A 280 -1.44 -6.11 1.91
N VAL A 281 -0.50 -6.87 1.34
CA VAL A 281 -0.58 -8.34 1.34
C VAL A 281 -0.60 -8.89 2.77
N GLN A 282 0.27 -8.38 3.65
CA GLN A 282 0.30 -8.84 5.04
C GLN A 282 -0.96 -8.39 5.82
N ALA A 283 -1.47 -7.17 5.58
CA ALA A 283 -2.73 -6.73 6.16
C ALA A 283 -3.91 -7.61 5.72
N LEU A 284 -3.94 -8.05 4.46
CA LEU A 284 -4.97 -8.95 3.92
C LEU A 284 -4.93 -10.31 4.63
N ARG A 285 -3.72 -10.85 4.85
CA ARG A 285 -3.53 -12.12 5.56
C ARG A 285 -3.92 -12.02 7.04
N LEU A 286 -3.59 -10.92 7.70
CA LEU A 286 -3.99 -10.65 9.08
C LEU A 286 -5.52 -10.46 9.20
N ALA A 287 -6.17 -9.86 8.20
CA ALA A 287 -7.63 -9.74 8.15
C ALA A 287 -8.30 -11.13 8.02
N GLN A 288 -7.70 -12.05 7.25
CA GLN A 288 -8.17 -13.44 7.21
C GLN A 288 -8.02 -14.15 8.56
N ALA A 289 -6.91 -13.93 9.26
CA ALA A 289 -6.72 -14.43 10.63
C ALA A 289 -7.76 -13.81 11.59
N ALA A 290 -8.13 -12.55 11.40
CA ALA A 290 -9.21 -11.91 12.16
C ALA A 290 -10.62 -12.42 11.82
N ALA A 291 -10.76 -13.24 10.77
CA ALA A 291 -12.04 -13.61 10.16
C ALA A 291 -12.87 -12.39 9.70
N ASP A 292 -12.21 -11.28 9.34
CA ASP A 292 -12.86 -10.03 8.93
C ASP A 292 -12.80 -9.87 7.40
N ARG A 293 -13.82 -10.42 6.73
CA ARG A 293 -13.96 -10.35 5.27
C ARG A 293 -14.22 -8.94 4.76
N ALA A 294 -14.95 -8.14 5.51
CA ALA A 294 -15.28 -6.78 5.13
C ALA A 294 -14.02 -5.90 5.14
N PHE A 295 -13.22 -5.98 6.19
CA PHE A 295 -11.94 -5.28 6.25
C PHE A 295 -10.94 -5.80 5.21
N GLY A 296 -10.85 -7.11 4.97
CA GLY A 296 -10.02 -7.65 3.89
C GLY A 296 -10.39 -7.11 2.50
N SER A 297 -11.68 -6.92 2.23
CA SER A 297 -12.16 -6.26 1.00
C SER A 297 -11.71 -4.81 0.90
N PHE A 298 -11.65 -4.09 2.02
CA PHE A 298 -11.09 -2.74 2.06
C PHE A 298 -9.57 -2.69 1.81
N VAL A 299 -8.83 -3.71 2.26
CA VAL A 299 -7.40 -3.86 1.90
C VAL A 299 -7.26 -4.04 0.39
N LEU A 300 -8.11 -4.86 -0.24
CA LEU A 300 -8.12 -5.04 -1.70
C LEU A 300 -8.45 -3.74 -2.45
N VAL A 301 -9.38 -2.91 -1.94
CA VAL A 301 -9.62 -1.57 -2.49
C VAL A 301 -8.38 -0.67 -2.36
N SER A 302 -7.64 -0.77 -1.26
CA SER A 302 -6.38 -0.03 -1.10
C SER A 302 -5.35 -0.44 -2.16
N MET A 303 -5.22 -1.74 -2.41
CA MET A 303 -4.38 -2.30 -3.48
C MET A 303 -4.87 -1.86 -4.87
N SER A 304 -6.19 -1.85 -5.11
CA SER A 304 -6.80 -1.38 -6.36
C SER A 304 -6.47 0.08 -6.63
N ARG A 305 -6.53 0.94 -5.60
CA ARG A 305 -6.17 2.37 -5.73
C ARG A 305 -4.70 2.57 -6.05
N GLN A 306 -3.81 1.76 -5.44
CA GLN A 306 -2.40 1.76 -5.77
C GLN A 306 -2.18 1.33 -7.24
N ALA A 307 -2.86 0.29 -7.70
CA ALA A 307 -2.79 -0.19 -9.08
C ALA A 307 -3.26 0.87 -10.08
N VAL A 308 -4.37 1.57 -9.80
CA VAL A 308 -4.85 2.72 -10.61
C VAL A 308 -3.79 3.81 -10.73
N HIS A 309 -3.17 4.20 -9.60
CA HIS A 309 -2.12 5.24 -9.60
C HIS A 309 -0.90 4.86 -10.44
N LEU A 310 -0.58 3.57 -10.51
CA LEU A 310 0.52 3.03 -11.29
C LEU A 310 0.13 2.69 -12.75
N GLY A 311 -1.13 2.90 -13.15
CA GLY A 311 -1.61 2.59 -14.50
C GLY A 311 -1.96 1.11 -14.75
N HIS A 312 -1.97 0.27 -13.70
CA HIS A 312 -2.33 -1.15 -13.77
C HIS A 312 -3.85 -1.35 -13.70
N GLY A 313 -4.56 -0.88 -14.73
CA GLY A 313 -6.03 -0.88 -14.76
C GLY A 313 -6.66 -2.27 -14.69
N ARG A 314 -6.04 -3.29 -15.32
CA ARG A 314 -6.59 -4.66 -15.32
C ARG A 314 -6.56 -5.26 -13.92
N GLU A 315 -5.42 -5.14 -13.24
CA GLU A 315 -5.22 -5.59 -11.87
C GLU A 315 -6.11 -4.82 -10.90
N ALA A 316 -6.29 -3.51 -11.10
CA ALA A 316 -7.21 -2.71 -10.30
C ALA A 316 -8.66 -3.23 -10.38
N VAL A 317 -9.17 -3.45 -11.60
CA VAL A 317 -10.51 -4.01 -11.81
C VAL A 317 -10.64 -5.40 -11.17
N GLN A 318 -9.64 -6.26 -11.32
CA GLN A 318 -9.64 -7.58 -10.69
C GLN A 318 -9.73 -7.48 -9.16
N LEU A 319 -8.88 -6.66 -8.54
CA LEU A 319 -8.88 -6.45 -7.09
C LEU A 319 -10.22 -5.90 -6.59
N ALA A 320 -10.80 -4.93 -7.29
CA ALA A 320 -12.10 -4.37 -6.94
C ALA A 320 -13.23 -5.40 -7.03
N ARG A 321 -13.21 -6.29 -8.03
CA ARG A 321 -14.19 -7.38 -8.17
C ARG A 321 -14.03 -8.46 -7.11
N VAL A 322 -12.79 -8.81 -6.77
CA VAL A 322 -12.51 -9.73 -5.65
C VAL A 322 -13.00 -9.12 -4.33
N ALA A 323 -12.84 -7.81 -4.14
CA ALA A 323 -13.37 -7.11 -2.98
C ALA A 323 -14.91 -7.14 -2.92
N GLN A 324 -15.60 -6.95 -4.06
CA GLN A 324 -17.07 -7.09 -4.14
C GLN A 324 -17.53 -8.50 -3.76
N GLN A 325 -16.83 -9.53 -4.24
CA GLN A 325 -17.14 -10.92 -3.89
C GLN A 325 -16.85 -11.21 -2.42
N GLY A 326 -15.74 -10.67 -1.89
CA GLY A 326 -15.30 -10.88 -0.52
C GLY A 326 -16.22 -10.26 0.54
N VAL A 327 -16.76 -9.07 0.28
CA VAL A 327 -17.69 -8.42 1.20
C VAL A 327 -19.09 -9.04 1.15
N GLY A 328 -19.48 -9.61 0.00
CA GLY A 328 -20.77 -10.27 -0.21
C GLY A 328 -21.96 -9.31 -0.33
N ALA A 329 -23.12 -9.86 -0.67
CA ALA A 329 -24.34 -9.07 -0.94
C ALA A 329 -24.95 -8.39 0.30
N ALA A 330 -24.61 -8.87 1.50
CA ALA A 330 -25.08 -8.30 2.77
C ALA A 330 -24.26 -7.09 3.24
N ALA A 331 -23.26 -6.66 2.46
CA ALA A 331 -22.44 -5.50 2.78
C ALA A 331 -23.30 -4.24 2.89
N PRO A 332 -23.03 -3.33 3.86
CA PRO A 332 -23.71 -2.04 3.92
C PRO A 332 -23.60 -1.28 2.60
N PRO A 333 -24.63 -0.55 2.16
CA PRO A 333 -24.63 0.16 0.87
C PRO A 333 -23.44 1.10 0.67
N VAL A 334 -22.96 1.80 1.71
CA VAL A 334 -21.73 2.62 1.65
C VAL A 334 -20.50 1.79 1.27
N VAL A 335 -20.41 0.57 1.79
CA VAL A 335 -19.31 -0.35 1.47
C VAL A 335 -19.44 -0.82 0.02
N GLN A 336 -20.64 -1.16 -0.44
CA GLN A 336 -20.89 -1.53 -1.85
C GLN A 336 -20.51 -0.38 -2.79
N ALA A 337 -20.92 0.85 -2.46
CA ALA A 337 -20.59 2.04 -3.22
C ALA A 337 -19.08 2.25 -3.34
N LEU A 338 -18.34 2.08 -2.24
CA LEU A 338 -16.87 2.13 -2.25
C LEU A 338 -16.25 1.09 -3.19
N MET A 339 -16.76 -0.16 -3.21
CA MET A 339 -16.24 -1.21 -4.08
C MET A 339 -16.53 -0.91 -5.56
N HIS A 340 -17.72 -0.42 -5.88
CA HIS A 340 -18.08 -0.03 -7.24
C HIS A 340 -17.30 1.20 -7.73
N GLY A 341 -17.05 2.18 -6.85
CA GLY A 341 -16.18 3.32 -7.15
C GLY A 341 -14.74 2.88 -7.46
N ALA A 342 -14.21 1.90 -6.72
CA ALA A 342 -12.90 1.32 -7.01
C ALA A 342 -12.86 0.61 -8.38
N GLU A 343 -13.89 -0.15 -8.74
CA GLU A 343 -13.99 -0.77 -10.08
C GLU A 343 -14.05 0.30 -11.18
N ALA A 344 -14.86 1.35 -11.00
CA ALA A 344 -14.97 2.45 -11.96
C ALA A 344 -13.62 3.12 -12.24
N ARG A 345 -12.84 3.42 -11.20
CA ARG A 345 -11.48 3.97 -11.33
C ARG A 345 -10.58 3.06 -12.17
N GLY A 346 -10.64 1.74 -11.96
CA GLY A 346 -9.90 0.75 -12.75
C GLY A 346 -10.33 0.73 -14.22
N GLN A 347 -11.63 0.76 -14.49
CA GLN A 347 -12.17 0.81 -15.86
C GLN A 347 -11.80 2.10 -16.59
N ALA A 348 -11.81 3.24 -15.88
CA ALA A 348 -11.39 4.52 -16.43
C ALA A 348 -9.91 4.49 -16.87
N THR A 349 -9.04 3.88 -16.06
CA THR A 349 -7.61 3.67 -16.41
C THR A 349 -7.44 2.81 -17.67
N LEU A 350 -8.37 1.88 -17.94
CA LEU A 350 -8.37 1.07 -19.15
C LEU A 350 -8.95 1.79 -20.38
N GLY A 351 -9.59 2.95 -20.22
CA GLY A 351 -10.32 3.62 -21.29
C GLY A 351 -11.70 3.03 -21.58
N GLU A 352 -12.19 2.12 -20.73
CA GLU A 352 -13.45 1.39 -20.93
C GLU A 352 -14.65 2.23 -20.50
N VAL A 353 -15.07 3.17 -21.37
CA VAL A 353 -16.11 4.16 -21.08
C VAL A 353 -17.40 3.51 -20.55
N ARG A 354 -17.94 2.52 -21.26
CA ARG A 354 -19.21 1.88 -20.89
C ARG A 354 -19.15 1.19 -19.53
N ALA A 355 -18.07 0.42 -19.29
CA ALA A 355 -17.88 -0.31 -18.04
C ALA A 355 -17.65 0.66 -16.87
N CYS A 356 -16.90 1.74 -17.10
CA CYS A 356 -16.70 2.81 -16.12
C CYS A 356 -18.03 3.47 -15.72
N THR A 357 -18.82 3.93 -16.69
CA THR A 357 -20.12 4.58 -16.42
C THR A 357 -21.08 3.64 -15.69
N ALA A 358 -21.14 2.37 -16.08
CA ALA A 358 -21.97 1.38 -15.38
C ALA A 358 -21.53 1.14 -13.93
N ALA A 359 -20.21 1.10 -13.66
CA ALA A 359 -19.70 0.97 -12.30
C ALA A 359 -19.95 2.23 -11.45
N LEU A 360 -19.81 3.43 -12.03
CA LEU A 360 -20.14 4.69 -11.36
C LEU A 360 -21.63 4.79 -11.00
N ALA A 361 -22.52 4.40 -11.91
CA ALA A 361 -23.96 4.38 -11.65
C ALA A 361 -24.33 3.42 -10.50
N ARG A 362 -23.72 2.22 -10.45
CA ARG A 362 -23.90 1.31 -9.31
C ARG A 362 -23.37 1.88 -8.00
N ALA A 363 -22.26 2.62 -8.04
CA ALA A 363 -21.71 3.27 -6.86
C ALA A 363 -22.63 4.37 -6.32
N GLU A 364 -23.19 5.19 -7.21
CA GLU A 364 -24.15 6.25 -6.88
C GLU A 364 -25.44 5.66 -6.30
N GLN A 365 -26.05 4.69 -6.99
CA GLN A 365 -27.25 4.01 -6.51
C GLN A 365 -27.06 3.38 -5.13
N ALA A 366 -25.93 2.69 -4.90
CA ALA A 366 -25.64 2.10 -3.59
C ALA A 366 -25.53 3.18 -2.50
N LEU A 367 -24.87 4.30 -2.78
CA LEU A 367 -24.73 5.37 -1.80
C LEU A 367 -26.07 6.07 -1.49
N GLU A 368 -26.92 6.27 -2.49
CA GLU A 368 -28.26 6.85 -2.31
C GLU A 368 -29.17 6.00 -1.41
N THR A 369 -28.99 4.68 -1.42
CA THR A 369 -29.75 3.76 -0.56
C THR A 369 -29.20 3.67 0.87
N ALA A 370 -28.03 4.24 1.16
CA ALA A 370 -27.42 4.19 2.49
C ALA A 370 -28.23 5.00 3.50
N ARG A 371 -28.51 4.41 4.67
CA ARG A 371 -29.26 5.07 5.74
C ARG A 371 -28.32 5.54 6.87
N PRO A 372 -28.54 6.72 7.47
CA PRO A 372 -27.72 7.22 8.57
C PRO A 372 -27.68 6.31 9.82
N SER A 373 -28.67 5.42 9.99
CA SER A 373 -28.81 4.51 11.12
C SER A 373 -28.16 3.14 10.93
N GLU A 374 -27.54 2.88 9.77
CA GLU A 374 -26.86 1.61 9.53
C GLU A 374 -25.50 1.58 10.24
N ASP A 375 -25.13 0.43 10.79
CA ASP A 375 -23.80 0.19 11.38
C ASP A 375 -22.72 0.19 10.29
N VAL A 376 -22.35 1.39 9.83
CA VAL A 376 -21.29 1.60 8.86
C VAL A 376 -19.94 1.33 9.54
N PRO A 377 -19.12 0.38 9.02
CA PRO A 377 -17.79 0.14 9.53
C PRO A 377 -16.98 1.44 9.54
N TYR A 378 -16.27 1.72 10.63
CA TYR A 378 -15.56 3.00 10.81
C TYR A 378 -14.63 3.33 9.63
N TRP A 379 -13.96 2.32 9.05
CA TRP A 379 -13.08 2.47 7.90
C TRP A 379 -13.84 2.79 6.60
N ALA A 380 -15.15 2.61 6.53
CA ALA A 380 -15.97 2.97 5.36
C ALA A 380 -16.56 4.38 5.49
N ARG A 381 -16.60 4.97 6.70
CA ARG A 381 -17.24 6.28 6.97
C ARG A 381 -16.62 7.45 6.20
N PHE A 382 -15.38 7.32 5.72
CA PHE A 382 -14.77 8.35 4.88
C PHE A 382 -15.42 8.44 3.49
N PHE A 383 -16.15 7.40 3.06
CA PHE A 383 -16.76 7.31 1.74
C PHE A 383 -18.16 7.92 1.79
N ASP A 384 -18.24 9.18 1.39
CA ASP A 384 -19.46 9.99 1.34
C ASP A 384 -19.70 10.53 -0.07
N GLU A 385 -20.71 11.38 -0.23
CA GLU A 385 -21.06 12.00 -1.52
C GLU A 385 -19.89 12.82 -2.09
N ALA A 386 -19.13 13.51 -1.24
CA ALA A 386 -17.95 14.25 -1.67
C ALA A 386 -16.88 13.32 -2.25
N ARG A 387 -16.62 12.18 -1.58
CA ARG A 387 -15.67 11.17 -2.04
C ARG A 387 -16.14 10.47 -3.32
N LEU A 388 -17.42 10.16 -3.45
CA LEU A 388 -17.98 9.59 -4.67
C LEU A 388 -17.83 10.57 -5.84
N ALA A 389 -18.16 11.85 -5.64
CA ALA A 389 -17.97 12.89 -6.65
C ALA A 389 -16.49 13.02 -7.08
N ALA A 390 -15.53 12.84 -6.17
CA ALA A 390 -14.11 12.79 -6.54
C ALA A 390 -13.79 11.58 -7.44
N ASP A 391 -14.34 10.39 -7.13
CA ASP A 391 -14.12 9.20 -7.95
C ASP A 391 -14.73 9.37 -9.36
N PHE A 392 -15.90 10.02 -9.50
CA PHE A 392 -16.45 10.44 -10.80
C PHE A 392 -15.51 11.41 -11.53
N ALA A 393 -15.05 12.46 -10.85
CA ALA A 393 -14.18 13.49 -11.43
C ALA A 393 -12.90 12.89 -12.01
N HIS A 394 -12.21 12.06 -11.22
CA HIS A 394 -11.00 11.39 -11.68
C HIS A 394 -11.29 10.41 -12.82
N SER A 395 -12.42 9.68 -12.78
CA SER A 395 -12.76 8.71 -13.82
C SER A 395 -13.00 9.39 -15.17
N TYR A 396 -13.77 10.46 -15.17
CA TYR A 396 -13.98 11.25 -16.39
C TYR A 396 -12.72 11.95 -16.87
N LEU A 397 -11.83 12.37 -15.97
CA LEU A 397 -10.55 12.95 -16.35
C LEU A 397 -9.68 11.92 -17.10
N ASP A 398 -9.58 10.68 -16.61
CA ASP A 398 -8.82 9.61 -17.27
C ASP A 398 -9.43 9.23 -18.63
N LEU A 399 -10.77 9.32 -18.76
CA LEU A 399 -11.50 9.16 -20.02
C LEU A 399 -11.50 10.41 -20.92
N ARG A 400 -10.81 11.49 -20.52
CA ARG A 400 -10.74 12.79 -21.23
C ARG A 400 -12.09 13.47 -21.44
N GLN A 401 -13.08 13.16 -20.61
CA GLN A 401 -14.40 13.81 -20.58
C GLN A 401 -14.36 15.04 -19.67
N TYR A 402 -13.61 16.06 -20.10
CA TYR A 402 -13.22 17.18 -19.24
C TYR A 402 -14.38 17.98 -18.64
N ARG A 403 -15.48 18.16 -19.38
CA ARG A 403 -16.65 18.87 -18.87
C ARG A 403 -17.29 18.15 -17.67
N SER A 404 -17.52 16.85 -17.79
CA SER A 404 -18.04 16.03 -16.69
C SER A 404 -17.05 15.97 -15.52
N ALA A 405 -15.75 15.84 -15.83
CA ALA A 405 -14.71 15.84 -14.81
C ALA A 405 -14.73 17.13 -13.97
N ALA A 406 -14.84 18.30 -14.61
CA ALA A 406 -14.91 19.59 -13.92
C ALA A 406 -16.15 19.69 -13.02
N GLN A 407 -17.33 19.36 -13.54
CA GLN A 407 -18.58 19.41 -12.77
C GLN A 407 -18.53 18.56 -11.49
N HIS A 408 -18.00 17.34 -11.60
CA HIS A 408 -17.89 16.44 -10.44
C HIS A 408 -16.78 16.87 -9.47
N ALA A 409 -15.67 17.42 -9.97
CA ALA A 409 -14.61 17.94 -9.10
C ALA A 409 -15.12 19.14 -8.28
N GLU A 410 -15.86 20.06 -8.89
CA GLU A 410 -16.50 21.18 -8.19
C GLU A 410 -17.52 20.71 -7.15
N ARG A 411 -18.35 19.71 -7.49
CA ARG A 411 -19.28 19.10 -6.51
C ARG A 411 -18.52 18.53 -5.33
N SER A 412 -17.43 17.79 -5.58
CA SER A 412 -16.60 17.22 -4.52
C SER A 412 -15.99 18.29 -3.61
N LEU A 413 -15.41 19.35 -4.20
CA LEU A 413 -14.79 20.45 -3.46
C LEU A 413 -15.82 21.26 -2.64
N ARG A 414 -17.04 21.44 -3.17
CA ARG A 414 -18.14 22.14 -2.47
C ARG A 414 -18.69 21.34 -1.29
N LEU A 415 -18.79 20.01 -1.43
CA LEU A 415 -19.28 19.12 -0.38
C LEU A 415 -18.20 18.77 0.66
N GLY A 416 -16.92 18.85 0.26
CA GLY A 416 -15.80 18.46 1.10
C GLY A 416 -15.54 19.44 2.25
N GLY A 417 -15.62 18.95 3.49
CA GLY A 417 -15.14 19.68 4.67
C GLY A 417 -13.62 19.80 4.75
N ASN A 418 -13.13 20.65 5.67
CA ASN A 418 -11.70 20.97 5.82
C ASN A 418 -10.82 19.81 6.36
N GLY A 419 -11.40 18.70 6.82
CA GLY A 419 -10.67 17.60 7.47
C GLY A 419 -9.89 16.66 6.54
N ARG A 420 -10.03 16.77 5.21
CA ARG A 420 -9.41 15.84 4.22
C ARG A 420 -8.49 16.57 3.25
N ALA A 421 -7.48 17.26 3.79
CA ALA A 421 -6.59 18.15 3.05
C ALA A 421 -6.02 17.52 1.76
N ARG A 422 -5.47 16.30 1.85
CA ARG A 422 -4.87 15.61 0.70
C ARG A 422 -5.90 15.22 -0.37
N GLY A 423 -7.06 14.74 0.04
CA GLY A 423 -8.14 14.38 -0.88
C GLY A 423 -8.66 15.60 -1.66
N ARG A 424 -8.82 16.73 -0.95
CA ARG A 424 -9.21 18.02 -1.53
C ARG A 424 -8.17 18.52 -2.53
N LEU A 425 -6.89 18.48 -2.19
CA LEU A 425 -5.79 18.85 -3.08
C LEU A 425 -5.82 18.03 -4.37
N LEU A 426 -5.92 16.70 -4.28
CA LEU A 426 -5.97 15.83 -5.46
C LEU A 426 -7.19 16.13 -6.35
N CYS A 427 -8.34 16.46 -5.75
CA CYS A 427 -9.53 16.88 -6.47
C CYS A 427 -9.37 18.25 -7.15
N GLN A 428 -8.68 19.18 -6.48
CA GLN A 428 -8.36 20.49 -7.02
C GLN A 428 -7.42 20.41 -8.23
N VAL A 429 -6.39 19.54 -8.16
CA VAL A 429 -5.55 19.25 -9.33
C VAL A 429 -6.38 18.61 -10.45
N ALA A 430 -7.31 17.71 -10.13
CA ALA A 430 -8.20 17.14 -11.14
C ALA A 430 -9.07 18.20 -11.84
N LEU A 431 -9.59 19.18 -11.08
CA LEU A 431 -10.32 20.31 -11.65
C LEU A 431 -9.41 21.18 -12.52
N ALA A 432 -8.19 21.50 -12.07
CA ALA A 432 -7.22 22.27 -12.86
C ALA A 432 -6.91 21.58 -14.21
N ARG A 433 -6.70 20.26 -14.19
CA ARG A 433 -6.46 19.45 -15.40
C ARG A 433 -7.69 19.41 -16.32
N ALA A 434 -8.89 19.32 -15.75
CA ALA A 434 -10.13 19.36 -16.53
C ALA A 434 -10.33 20.73 -17.20
N ARG A 435 -10.10 21.84 -16.47
CA ARG A 435 -10.16 23.21 -16.99
C ARG A 435 -9.13 23.43 -18.11
N LEU A 436 -7.91 22.91 -17.95
CA LEU A 436 -6.89 22.94 -19.00
C LEU A 436 -7.35 22.17 -20.25
N GLY A 437 -7.93 20.99 -20.08
CA GLY A 437 -8.49 20.19 -21.18
C GLY A 437 -9.66 20.85 -21.93
N LEU A 438 -10.35 21.81 -21.29
CA LEU A 438 -11.38 22.65 -21.90
C LEU A 438 -10.81 23.91 -22.58
N GLY A 439 -9.50 24.16 -22.49
CA GLY A 439 -8.85 25.38 -23.00
C GLY A 439 -8.92 26.57 -22.05
N GLU A 440 -9.41 26.40 -20.83
CA GLU A 440 -9.58 27.46 -19.82
C GLU A 440 -8.28 27.63 -19.01
N ILE A 441 -7.21 28.06 -19.69
CA ILE A 441 -5.84 28.07 -19.17
C ILE A 441 -5.69 28.92 -17.90
N GLU A 442 -6.37 30.06 -17.84
CA GLU A 442 -6.28 30.98 -16.68
C GLU A 442 -6.82 30.35 -15.40
N GLN A 443 -8.02 29.77 -15.46
CA GLN A 443 -8.62 29.05 -14.32
C GLN A 443 -7.79 27.83 -13.93
N ALA A 444 -7.28 27.09 -14.92
CA ALA A 444 -6.41 25.95 -14.69
C ALA A 444 -5.13 26.35 -13.92
N CYS A 445 -4.49 27.45 -14.32
CA CYS A 445 -3.29 27.97 -13.66
C CYS A 445 -3.57 28.47 -12.25
N ALA A 446 -4.69 29.16 -12.01
CA ALA A 446 -5.08 29.62 -10.67
C ALA A 446 -5.27 28.44 -9.70
N LEU A 447 -6.08 27.46 -10.09
CA LEU A 447 -6.34 26.25 -9.30
C LEU A 447 -5.08 25.41 -9.08
N GLY A 448 -4.23 25.32 -10.12
CA GLY A 448 -2.95 24.62 -10.04
C GLY A 448 -2.00 25.27 -9.03
N ALA A 449 -1.93 26.61 -8.99
CA ALA A 449 -1.03 27.34 -8.09
C ALA A 449 -1.45 27.15 -6.62
N GLU A 450 -2.74 27.23 -6.33
CA GLU A 450 -3.29 26.93 -5.01
C GLU A 450 -3.00 25.47 -4.58
N ALA A 451 -3.15 24.51 -5.50
CA ALA A 451 -2.82 23.11 -5.22
C ALA A 451 -1.32 22.90 -4.98
N ALA A 452 -0.45 23.62 -5.71
CA ALA A 452 1.00 23.59 -5.51
C ALA A 452 1.40 24.14 -4.14
N HIS A 453 0.78 25.24 -3.70
CA HIS A 453 0.97 25.80 -2.36
C HIS A 453 0.57 24.79 -1.27
N ALA A 454 -0.62 24.20 -1.39
CA ALA A 454 -1.08 23.17 -0.45
C ALA A 454 -0.19 21.91 -0.48
N ALA A 455 0.39 21.55 -1.63
CA ALA A 455 1.33 20.44 -1.74
C ALA A 455 2.65 20.72 -1.01
N ALA A 456 3.13 21.97 -1.05
CA ALA A 456 4.36 22.40 -0.40
C ALA A 456 4.32 22.23 1.13
N GLU A 457 3.13 22.35 1.74
CA GLU A 457 2.92 22.17 3.18
C GLU A 457 2.72 20.71 3.61
N MET A 458 2.70 19.75 2.67
CA MET A 458 2.33 18.36 2.92
C MET A 458 3.49 17.38 2.66
N ARG A 459 3.66 16.39 3.54
CA ARG A 459 4.61 15.29 3.32
C ARG A 459 3.98 14.15 2.51
N SER A 460 3.57 14.46 1.27
CA SER A 460 2.91 13.51 0.37
C SER A 460 3.52 13.52 -1.03
N ALA A 461 4.19 12.43 -1.42
CA ALA A 461 4.73 12.30 -2.76
C ALA A 461 3.61 12.32 -3.82
N ARG A 462 2.45 11.72 -3.51
CA ARG A 462 1.29 11.71 -4.39
C ARG A 462 0.75 13.11 -4.68
N ALA A 463 0.75 14.01 -3.70
CA ALA A 463 0.35 15.40 -3.92
C ALA A 463 1.33 16.11 -4.88
N TYR A 464 2.65 15.99 -4.64
CA TYR A 464 3.67 16.55 -5.53
C TYR A 464 3.61 15.95 -6.95
N GLU A 465 3.45 14.64 -7.08
CA GLU A 465 3.32 13.96 -8.37
C GLU A 465 2.09 14.43 -9.15
N ALA A 466 0.97 14.68 -8.47
CA ALA A 466 -0.24 15.21 -9.10
C ALA A 466 -0.02 16.63 -9.65
N VAL A 467 0.60 17.51 -8.86
CA VAL A 467 0.96 18.88 -9.30
C VAL A 467 1.94 18.82 -10.47
N ARG A 468 3.01 18.02 -10.36
CA ARG A 468 3.98 17.84 -11.45
C ARG A 468 3.33 17.29 -12.72
N GLY A 469 2.37 16.38 -12.58
CA GLY A 469 1.59 15.86 -13.71
C GLY A 469 0.78 16.95 -14.41
N PHE A 470 0.23 17.91 -13.65
CA PHE A 470 -0.40 19.10 -14.21
C PHE A 470 0.62 20.03 -14.90
N GLU A 471 1.77 20.29 -14.30
CA GLU A 471 2.84 21.11 -14.90
C GLU A 471 3.30 20.57 -16.26
N GLN A 472 3.44 19.25 -16.36
CA GLN A 472 3.78 18.58 -17.62
C GLN A 472 2.72 18.80 -18.70
N GLN A 473 1.44 18.80 -18.32
CA GLN A 473 0.32 19.10 -19.22
C GLN A 473 0.26 20.59 -19.60
N LEU A 474 0.79 21.47 -18.76
CA LEU A 474 0.83 22.92 -18.99
C LEU A 474 2.01 23.34 -19.90
N GLU A 475 3.03 22.51 -20.07
CA GLU A 475 4.23 22.83 -20.88
C GLU A 475 3.93 23.35 -22.30
N PRO A 476 2.95 22.81 -23.06
CA PRO A 476 2.58 23.36 -24.36
C PRO A 476 2.11 24.83 -24.33
N TYR A 477 1.69 25.33 -23.16
CA TYR A 477 1.17 26.68 -22.95
C TYR A 477 2.17 27.58 -22.21
N ARG A 478 3.44 27.21 -22.11
CA ARG A 478 4.47 27.93 -21.34
C ARG A 478 4.58 29.43 -21.65
N ASP A 479 4.27 29.82 -22.89
CA ASP A 479 4.35 31.20 -23.37
C ASP A 479 3.04 31.99 -23.15
N ALA A 480 1.99 31.35 -22.61
CA ALA A 480 0.78 32.04 -22.22
C ALA A 480 1.01 32.84 -20.91
N PRO A 481 0.51 34.08 -20.79
CA PRO A 481 0.65 34.88 -19.57
C PRO A 481 0.21 34.16 -18.29
N PRO A 482 -0.92 33.41 -18.26
CA PRO A 482 -1.31 32.67 -17.06
C PRO A 482 -0.33 31.56 -16.67
N ALA A 483 0.28 30.89 -17.65
CA ALA A 483 1.25 29.82 -17.38
C ALA A 483 2.57 30.37 -16.83
N ARG A 484 3.01 31.56 -17.27
CA ARG A 484 4.13 32.28 -16.65
C ARG A 484 3.82 32.66 -15.22
N GLY A 485 2.65 33.27 -14.97
CA GLY A 485 2.22 33.64 -13.63
C GLY A 485 2.11 32.44 -12.67
N TYR A 486 1.68 31.29 -13.18
CA TYR A 486 1.73 30.02 -12.43
C TYR A 486 3.17 29.65 -12.05
N ARG A 487 4.11 29.64 -13.00
CA ARG A 487 5.53 29.31 -12.75
C ARG A 487 6.17 30.25 -11.75
N ASP A 488 5.92 31.55 -11.86
CA ASP A 488 6.44 32.54 -10.92
C ASP A 488 5.95 32.24 -9.50
N ARG A 489 4.65 31.96 -9.32
CA ARG A 489 4.08 31.59 -8.02
C ARG A 489 4.66 30.29 -7.46
N VAL A 490 4.81 29.25 -8.30
CA VAL A 490 5.34 27.96 -7.85
C VAL A 490 6.82 28.05 -7.51
N SER A 491 7.61 28.77 -8.31
CA SER A 491 9.04 28.99 -8.05
C SER A 491 9.31 29.75 -6.75
N ALA A 492 8.36 30.55 -6.28
CA ALA A 492 8.45 31.24 -4.99
C ALA A 492 8.25 30.30 -3.78
N LEU A 493 7.78 29.06 -3.99
CA LEU A 493 7.55 28.08 -2.91
C LEU A 493 8.83 27.31 -2.51
N GLY A 494 9.94 27.47 -3.24
CA GLY A 494 11.19 26.72 -3.06
C GLY A 494 11.29 25.55 -4.01
#